data_AF-A0A961E7T7-F1
#
_entry.id   AF-A0A961E7T7-F1
#
_cell.length_a   1.000
_cell.length_b   1.000
_cell.length_c   1.000
_cell.angle_alpha   90.00
_cell.angle_beta   90.00
_cell.angle_gamma   90.00
#
_symmetry.space_group_name_H-M   'P 1'
#
loop_
_entity.id
_entity.type
_entity.pdbx_description
1 polymer ?
#
loop_
_entity_poly.entity_id
_entity_poly.type
_entity_poly.pdbx_seq_one_letter_code
_entity_poly.pdbx_strand_id
1 'polypeptide(L)' 'PQFMAPADVTAEYAAITGHEPQDMDWYLTWAAVRHAIVMRQAKRRMIHFGEDTAPADPDDYILHRAALEELISR' A
#
# COMPACT_ATOMS: atom_id res chain seq x y z
N PRO A 1 15.03 -5.17 7.56
CA PRO A 1 13.85 -5.67 8.32
C PRO A 1 13.49 -4.90 9.60
N GLN A 2 14.12 -3.74 9.90
CA GLN A 2 13.80 -2.94 11.10
C GLN A 2 13.66 -1.44 10.80
N PHE A 3 13.69 -1.04 9.53
CA PHE A 3 13.56 0.37 9.15
C PHE A 3 12.07 0.73 9.10
N MET A 4 11.68 1.81 9.79
CA MET A 4 10.30 2.29 9.88
C MET A 4 9.32 1.21 10.36
N ALA A 5 9.65 0.48 11.44
CA ALA A 5 8.67 -0.39 12.06
C ALA A 5 7.48 0.46 12.56
N PRO A 6 6.22 0.01 12.38
CA PRO A 6 5.05 0.81 12.73
C PRO A 6 5.09 1.36 14.16
N ALA A 7 5.49 0.53 15.12
CA ALA A 7 5.60 0.93 16.53
C ALA A 7 6.63 2.05 16.76
N ASP A 8 7.78 1.99 16.07
CA ASP A 8 8.81 3.02 16.19
C ASP A 8 8.33 4.35 15.59
N VAL A 9 7.63 4.29 14.46
CA VAL A 9 7.09 5.46 13.78
C VAL A 9 5.97 6.12 14.58
N THR A 10 5.04 5.35 15.16
CA THR A 10 3.96 5.90 15.98
C THR A 10 4.49 6.50 17.28
N ALA A 11 5.47 5.84 17.92
CA ALA A 11 6.09 6.35 19.13
C ALA A 11 6.81 7.69 18.89
N GLU A 12 7.58 7.78 17.80
CA GLU A 12 8.27 9.03 17.42
C GLU A 12 7.26 10.13 17.06
N TYR A 13 6.19 9.80 16.34
CA TYR A 13 5.12 10.74 16.02
C TYR A 13 4.46 11.29 17.29
N ALA A 14 4.15 10.43 18.25
CA ALA A 14 3.55 10.82 19.53
C ALA A 14 4.50 11.69 20.37
N ALA A 15 5.80 11.36 20.40
CA ALA A 15 6.80 12.15 21.09
C ALA A 15 6.93 13.58 20.56
N ILE A 16 6.84 13.75 19.24
CA ILE A 16 6.98 15.07 18.58
C ILE A 16 5.68 15.88 18.67
N THR A 17 4.53 15.24 18.51
CA THR A 17 3.24 15.94 18.32
C THR A 17 2.36 15.97 19.58
N GLY A 18 2.63 15.11 20.55
CA GLY A 18 1.75 14.86 21.71
C GLY A 18 0.47 14.11 21.37
N HIS A 19 0.30 13.63 20.13
CA HIS A 19 -0.86 12.86 19.68
C HIS A 19 -0.51 11.40 19.45
N GLU A 20 -1.28 10.48 20.04
CA GLU A 20 -1.11 9.04 19.85
C GLU A 20 -1.95 8.55 18.66
N PRO A 21 -1.34 8.12 17.54
CA PRO A 21 -2.07 7.58 16.39
C PRO A 21 -2.84 6.31 16.78
N GLN A 22 -4.12 6.25 16.43
CA GLN A 22 -4.99 5.09 16.70
C GLN A 22 -5.34 4.37 15.41
N ASP A 23 -5.75 3.11 15.52
CA ASP A 23 -6.28 2.29 14.41
C ASP A 23 -5.34 2.21 13.20
N MET A 24 -4.03 2.19 13.45
CA MET A 24 -3.02 2.23 12.39
C MET A 24 -3.11 1.06 11.41
N ASP A 25 -3.53 -0.13 11.85
CA ASP A 25 -3.76 -1.27 10.95
C ASP A 25 -4.84 -0.96 9.90
N TRP A 26 -5.91 -0.26 10.30
CA TRP A 26 -6.95 0.18 9.38
C TRP A 26 -6.42 1.21 8.39
N TYR A 27 -5.71 2.23 8.88
CA TYR A 27 -5.17 3.30 8.03
C TYR A 27 -4.08 2.81 7.08
N LEU A 28 -3.24 1.85 7.50
CA LEU A 28 -2.25 1.20 6.64
C LEU A 28 -2.92 0.37 5.55
N THR A 29 -3.94 -0.42 5.90
CA THR A 29 -4.74 -1.18 4.93
C THR A 29 -5.40 -0.24 3.93
N TRP A 30 -5.99 0.86 4.41
CA TRP A 30 -6.60 1.87 3.57
C TRP A 30 -5.59 2.54 2.62
N ALA A 31 -4.41 2.89 3.10
CA ALA A 31 -3.34 3.44 2.29
C ALA A 31 -2.89 2.44 1.19
N ALA A 32 -2.76 1.16 1.54
CA ALA A 32 -2.37 0.11 0.59
C ALA A 32 -3.40 -0.09 -0.53
N VAL A 33 -4.70 -0.04 -0.20
CA VAL A 33 -5.80 -0.10 -1.18
C VAL A 33 -5.77 1.11 -2.11
N ARG A 34 -5.64 2.33 -1.58
CA ARG A 34 -5.54 3.55 -2.40
C ARG A 34 -4.35 3.48 -3.36
N HIS A 35 -3.21 3.00 -2.87
CA HIS A 35 -2.01 2.83 -3.68
C HIS A 35 -2.22 1.79 -4.81
N ALA A 36 -2.90 0.68 -4.50
CA ALA A 36 -3.25 -0.34 -5.50
C ALA A 36 -4.13 0.21 -6.63
N ILE A 37 -5.10 1.08 -6.32
CA ILE A 37 -5.92 1.76 -7.32
C ILE A 37 -5.05 2.61 -8.25
N VAL A 38 -4.11 3.39 -7.71
CA VAL A 38 -3.21 4.23 -8.52
C VAL A 38 -2.32 3.38 -9.42
N MET A 39 -1.71 2.32 -8.88
CA MET A 39 -0.86 1.39 -9.64
C MET A 39 -1.63 0.73 -10.78
N ARG A 40 -2.86 0.28 -10.52
CA ARG A 40 -3.74 -0.29 -11.53
C ARG A 40 -4.00 0.67 -12.69
N GLN A 41 -4.27 1.94 -12.41
CA GLN A 41 -4.50 2.93 -13.46
C GLN A 41 -3.23 3.26 -14.24
N ALA A 42 -2.08 3.35 -13.56
CA ALA A 42 -0.79 3.55 -14.21
C ALA A 42 -0.45 2.40 -15.17
N LYS A 43 -0.59 1.14 -14.73
CA LYS A 43 -0.38 -0.05 -15.57
C LYS A 43 -1.30 -0.08 -16.79
N ARG A 44 -2.60 0.22 -16.60
CA ARG A 44 -3.55 0.31 -17.72
C ARG A 44 -3.13 1.36 -18.76
N ARG A 45 -2.62 2.51 -18.30
CA ARG A 45 -2.11 3.55 -19.18
C ARG A 45 -0.89 3.07 -19.97
N MET A 46 0.08 2.41 -19.31
CA MET A 46 1.26 1.86 -19.99
C MET A 46 0.86 0.85 -21.08
N ILE A 47 -0.09 -0.05 -20.78
CA ILE A 47 -0.61 -1.02 -21.75
C ILE A 47 -1.28 -0.33 -22.94
N HIS A 48 -2.09 0.71 -22.68
CA HIS A 48 -2.74 1.47 -23.74
C HIS A 48 -1.74 2.08 -24.72
N PHE A 49 -0.58 2.53 -24.24
CA PHE A 49 0.49 3.10 -25.07
C PHE A 49 1.48 2.05 -25.60
N GLY A 50 1.29 0.77 -25.30
CA GLY A 50 2.18 -0.32 -25.75
C GLY A 50 3.51 -0.39 -25.00
N GLU A 51 3.63 0.28 -23.85
CA GLU A 51 4.82 0.25 -22.99
C GLU A 51 4.87 -0.99 -22.09
N ASP A 52 3.75 -1.69 -21.93
CA ASP A 52 3.62 -2.90 -21.14
C ASP A 52 2.56 -3.84 -21.75
N THR A 53 2.51 -5.08 -21.27
CA THR A 53 1.55 -6.11 -21.71
C THR A 53 0.53 -6.41 -20.63
N ALA A 54 -0.71 -6.70 -21.04
CA ALA A 54 -1.73 -7.15 -20.10
C ALA A 54 -1.32 -8.53 -19.50
N PRO A 55 -1.21 -8.65 -18.17
CA PRO A 55 -0.98 -9.93 -17.50
C PRO A 55 -2.23 -10.82 -17.62
N ALA A 56 -2.06 -12.10 -17.31
CA ALA A 56 -3.17 -13.05 -17.28
C ALA A 56 -4.17 -12.72 -16.16
N ASP A 57 -3.69 -12.27 -15.00
CA ASP A 57 -4.51 -11.82 -13.88
C ASP A 57 -4.44 -10.29 -13.74
N PRO A 58 -5.57 -9.57 -13.84
CA PRO A 58 -5.63 -8.12 -13.62
C PRO A 58 -5.13 -7.64 -12.25
N ASP A 59 -5.10 -8.50 -11.23
CA ASP A 59 -4.58 -8.13 -9.91
C ASP A 59 -3.04 -8.01 -9.92
N ASP A 60 -2.37 -8.59 -10.91
CA ASP A 60 -0.93 -8.45 -11.11
C ASP A 60 -0.52 -7.06 -11.60
N TYR A 61 -1.48 -6.15 -11.84
CA TYR A 61 -1.19 -4.73 -11.95
C TYR A 61 -0.67 -4.11 -10.65
N ILE A 62 -0.93 -4.75 -9.51
CA ILE A 62 -0.58 -4.26 -8.17
C ILE A 62 0.73 -4.91 -7.75
N LEU A 63 1.83 -4.16 -7.80
CA LEU A 63 3.17 -4.68 -7.45
C LEU A 63 3.22 -5.29 -6.03
N HIS A 64 2.51 -4.68 -5.08
CA HIS A 64 2.45 -5.11 -3.69
C HIS A 64 1.24 -6.02 -3.39
N ARG A 65 0.73 -6.77 -4.38
CA ARG A 65 -0.45 -7.64 -4.24
C ARG A 65 -0.39 -8.54 -3.00
N ALA A 66 0.69 -9.30 -2.84
CA ALA A 66 0.81 -10.23 -1.71
C ALA A 66 0.75 -9.52 -0.35
N ALA A 67 1.37 -8.35 -0.21
CA ALA A 67 1.30 -7.56 1.01
C ALA A 67 -0.09 -6.97 1.24
N LEU A 68 -0.79 -6.56 0.17
CA LEU A 68 -2.17 -6.10 0.26
C LEU A 68 -3.12 -7.22 0.69
N GLU A 69 -2.98 -8.41 0.12
CA GLU A 69 -3.75 -9.61 0.48
C GLU A 69 -3.58 -9.97 1.96
N GLU A 70 -2.34 -9.89 2.46
CA GLU A 70 -2.08 -10.07 3.90
C GLU A 70 -2.85 -9.05 4.73
N LEU A 71 -2.75 -7.75 4.39
CA LEU A 71 -3.41 -6.67 5.15
C LEU A 71 -4.94 -6.79 5.19
N ILE A 72 -5.59 -7.15 4.08
CA ILE A 72 -7.05 -7.25 4.01
C ILE A 72 -7.60 -8.55 4.62
N SER A 73 -6.74 -9.54 4.87
CA SER A 73 -7.12 -10.84 5.45
C SER A 73 -6.99 -10.90 6.97
N ARG A 74 -6.50 -9.81 7.59
CA ARG A 74 -6.31 -9.70 9.04
C ARG A 74 -7.63 -9.50 9.80
#